data_AF-U2N8A3-F1
#
_entry.id   AF-U2N8A3-F1
#
_cell.length_a   1.000
_cell.length_b   1.000
_cell.length_c   1.000
_cell.angle_alpha   90.00
_cell.angle_beta   90.00
_cell.angle_gamma   90.00
#
_symmetry.space_group_name_H-M   'P 1'
#
loop_
_entity.id
_entity.type
_entity.pdbx_description
1 polymer ?
#
loop_
_entity_poly.entity_id
_entity_poly.type
_entity_poly.pdbx_seq_one_letter_code
_entity_poly.pdbx_strand_id
1 'polypeptide(L)'
;MSDTKLIKIVNQYKVDSESVYNTWFTHNEIRMNAFRSIRPGVVDIINSIKTNSFGNDFKGSPLEFVLKCITEQKQVFKGAAHPFYWKPKLRIPDIYENEENKIIFGQFLESCLSANSVDKLIEEIVKLDSYKIKGLGPAVANILYFLHPTLMPPFNTAMVNGFNAIFSDKRKLGSWSDYLQMREIIIKTNEELNPLLSKDLGEISGLLFDIGIGKISLTENW
;
A
#
# COMPACT_ATOMS: atom_id res chain seq x y z
N MET A 1 3.89 -3.94 24.89
CA MET A 1 3.80 -2.46 24.86
C MET A 1 2.74 -2.05 25.87
N SER A 2 2.92 -1.00 26.67
CA SER A 2 1.78 -0.53 27.47
C SER A 2 0.88 0.32 26.57
N ASP A 3 -0.40 -0.04 26.49
CA ASP A 3 -1.42 0.65 25.66
C ASP A 3 -1.38 2.17 25.84
N THR A 4 -1.01 2.63 27.04
CA THR A 4 -0.86 4.04 27.40
C THR A 4 0.17 4.80 26.55
N LYS A 5 1.29 4.18 26.13
CA LYS A 5 2.30 4.87 25.30
C LYS A 5 1.79 5.08 23.88
N LEU A 6 1.20 4.06 23.28
CA LEU A 6 0.60 4.15 21.94
C LEU A 6 -0.52 5.20 21.91
N ILE A 7 -1.41 5.19 22.91
CA ILE A 7 -2.49 6.18 23.01
C ILE A 7 -1.94 7.62 23.04
N LYS A 8 -0.86 7.88 23.79
CA LYS A 8 -0.23 9.21 23.83
C LYS A 8 0.29 9.64 22.45
N ILE A 9 0.95 8.73 21.74
CA ILE A 9 1.47 8.99 20.40
C ILE A 9 0.34 9.25 19.40
N VAL A 10 -0.72 8.46 19.44
CA VAL A 10 -1.89 8.67 18.58
C VAL A 10 -2.53 10.04 18.86
N ASN A 11 -2.64 10.43 20.12
CA ASN A 11 -3.16 11.75 20.48
C ASN A 11 -2.26 12.88 19.94
N GLN A 12 -0.93 12.75 20.06
CA GLN A 12 0.01 13.71 19.48
C GLN A 12 -0.13 13.81 17.96
N TYR A 13 -0.22 12.66 17.28
CA TYR A 13 -0.44 12.58 15.84
C TYR A 13 -1.71 13.32 15.41
N LYS A 14 -2.82 13.16 16.13
CA LYS A 14 -4.08 13.80 15.78
C LYS A 14 -4.10 15.31 16.00
N VAL A 15 -3.38 15.84 17.00
CA VAL A 15 -3.36 17.27 17.30
C VAL A 15 -2.34 18.06 16.48
N ASP A 16 -1.30 17.41 15.96
CA ASP A 16 -0.30 18.04 15.11
C ASP A 16 -0.91 18.39 13.74
N SER A 17 -1.07 19.67 13.44
CA SER A 17 -1.66 20.17 12.20
C SER A 17 -0.87 19.79 10.95
N GLU A 18 0.41 19.47 11.08
CA GLU A 18 1.25 19.07 9.96
C GLU A 18 1.44 17.54 9.85
N SER A 19 0.80 16.77 10.72
CA SER A 19 0.82 15.31 10.64
C SER A 19 0.08 14.81 9.40
N VAL A 20 0.41 13.59 8.97
CA VAL A 20 -0.33 12.89 7.91
C VAL A 20 -1.82 12.75 8.24
N TYR A 21 -2.21 12.74 9.53
CA TYR A 21 -3.62 12.73 9.94
C TYR A 21 -4.36 13.97 9.41
N ASN A 22 -3.78 15.15 9.64
CA ASN A 22 -4.40 16.43 9.31
C ASN A 22 -4.12 16.89 7.87
N THR A 23 -3.00 16.47 7.26
CA THR A 23 -2.64 16.90 5.90
C THR A 23 -3.16 15.96 4.80
N TRP A 24 -3.40 14.68 5.12
CA TRP A 24 -3.77 13.68 4.11
C TRP A 24 -4.96 12.81 4.49
N PHE A 25 -5.05 12.32 5.73
CA PHE A 25 -6.07 11.34 6.08
C PHE A 25 -7.47 11.96 6.24
N THR A 26 -7.57 13.06 7.01
CA THR A 26 -8.84 13.73 7.28
C THR A 26 -9.20 14.76 6.21
N HIS A 27 -10.49 14.88 5.88
CA HIS A 27 -11.08 15.92 5.02
C HIS A 27 -10.36 16.18 3.69
N ASN A 28 -9.75 15.14 3.10
CA ASN A 28 -8.97 15.25 1.87
C ASN A 28 -9.78 14.78 0.65
N GLU A 29 -10.28 15.72 -0.14
CA GLU A 29 -11.05 15.43 -1.36
C GLU A 29 -10.22 14.67 -2.41
N ILE A 30 -8.92 14.96 -2.52
CA ILE A 30 -8.01 14.29 -3.45
C ILE A 30 -7.91 12.80 -3.10
N ARG A 31 -7.84 12.46 -1.81
CA ARG A 31 -7.86 11.08 -1.31
C ARG A 31 -9.18 10.38 -1.66
N MET A 32 -10.31 11.02 -1.38
CA MET A 32 -11.63 10.44 -1.68
C MET A 32 -11.84 10.22 -3.19
N ASN A 33 -11.38 11.15 -4.02
CA ASN A 33 -11.43 11.01 -5.47
C ASN A 33 -10.54 9.85 -5.96
N ALA A 34 -9.36 9.64 -5.37
CA ALA A 34 -8.54 8.48 -5.72
C ALA A 34 -9.24 7.14 -5.41
N PHE A 35 -9.90 7.00 -4.26
CA PHE A 35 -10.70 5.79 -3.96
C PHE A 35 -11.79 5.53 -5.02
N ARG A 36 -12.44 6.59 -5.51
CA ARG A 36 -13.47 6.48 -6.56
C ARG A 36 -12.88 6.14 -7.94
N SER A 37 -11.70 6.67 -8.27
CA SER A 37 -11.08 6.50 -9.59
C SER A 37 -10.27 5.21 -9.75
N ILE A 38 -9.66 4.71 -8.68
CA ILE A 38 -8.75 3.55 -8.76
C ILE A 38 -9.49 2.26 -9.09
N ARG A 39 -10.67 2.01 -8.51
CA ARG A 39 -11.45 0.79 -8.79
C ARG A 39 -11.81 0.66 -10.29
N PRO A 40 -12.38 1.68 -10.96
CA PRO A 40 -12.55 1.68 -12.42
C PRO A 40 -11.23 1.55 -13.19
N GLY A 41 -10.18 2.27 -12.79
CA GLY A 41 -8.88 2.16 -13.47
C GLY A 41 -8.26 0.76 -13.40
N VAL A 42 -8.48 0.02 -12.30
CA VAL A 42 -8.07 -1.38 -12.18
C VAL A 42 -8.86 -2.28 -13.13
N VAL A 43 -10.15 -2.02 -13.34
CA VAL A 43 -10.96 -2.71 -14.36
C VAL A 43 -10.38 -2.48 -15.75
N ASP A 44 -9.94 -1.26 -16.07
CA ASP A 44 -9.31 -0.95 -17.36
C ASP A 44 -7.99 -1.70 -17.56
N ILE A 45 -7.16 -1.84 -16.51
CA ILE A 45 -5.96 -2.68 -16.55
C ILE A 45 -6.35 -4.12 -16.90
N ILE A 46 -7.28 -4.71 -16.16
CA ILE A 46 -7.73 -6.10 -16.36
C ILE A 46 -8.24 -6.30 -17.79
N ASN A 47 -9.10 -5.41 -18.27
CA ASN A 47 -9.67 -5.48 -19.61
C ASN A 47 -8.59 -5.37 -20.69
N SER A 48 -7.66 -4.42 -20.54
CA SER A 48 -6.56 -4.26 -21.51
C SER A 48 -5.67 -5.50 -21.59
N ILE A 49 -5.45 -6.22 -20.48
CA ILE A 49 -4.70 -7.48 -20.47
C ILE A 49 -5.51 -8.56 -21.21
N LYS A 50 -6.80 -8.70 -20.91
CA LYS A 50 -7.69 -9.69 -21.57
C LYS A 50 -7.81 -9.46 -23.08
N THR A 51 -7.74 -8.20 -23.53
CA THR A 51 -7.81 -7.84 -24.96
C THR A 51 -6.44 -7.69 -25.62
N ASN A 52 -5.35 -8.09 -24.96
CA ASN A 52 -3.97 -7.98 -25.46
C ASN A 52 -3.55 -6.54 -25.86
N SER A 53 -4.09 -5.52 -25.19
CA SER A 53 -3.81 -4.10 -25.43
C SER A 53 -3.08 -3.39 -24.28
N PHE A 54 -2.69 -4.11 -23.22
CA PHE A 54 -1.95 -3.56 -22.07
C PHE A 54 -0.60 -2.91 -22.44
N GLY A 55 0.05 -3.38 -23.50
CA GLY A 55 1.32 -2.85 -24.00
C GLY A 55 2.56 -3.37 -23.26
N ASN A 56 3.72 -2.79 -23.60
CA ASN A 56 5.05 -3.19 -23.12
C ASN A 56 5.80 -2.04 -22.43
N ASP A 57 5.08 -0.98 -22.04
CA ASP A 57 5.65 0.15 -21.33
C ASP A 57 4.67 0.62 -20.25
N PHE A 58 5.18 1.26 -19.22
CA PHE A 58 4.37 1.96 -18.23
C PHE A 58 3.66 3.15 -18.88
N LYS A 59 4.38 3.95 -19.67
CA LYS A 59 3.84 5.18 -20.27
C LYS A 59 2.74 4.87 -21.29
N GLY A 60 1.60 5.51 -21.14
CA GLY A 60 0.41 5.30 -21.97
C GLY A 60 -0.41 4.06 -21.59
N SER A 61 0.02 3.27 -20.60
CA SER A 61 -0.74 2.10 -20.14
C SER A 61 -1.88 2.49 -19.17
N PRO A 62 -2.92 1.66 -19.04
CA PRO A 62 -3.94 1.84 -17.99
C PRO A 62 -3.35 1.83 -16.57
N LEU A 63 -2.21 1.16 -16.36
CA LEU A 63 -1.50 1.15 -15.09
C LEU A 63 -0.94 2.53 -14.74
N GLU A 64 -0.50 3.32 -15.72
CA GLU A 64 -0.05 4.70 -15.48
C GLU A 64 -1.15 5.57 -14.88
N PHE A 65 -2.40 5.43 -15.33
CA PHE A 65 -3.53 6.18 -14.77
C PHE A 65 -3.73 5.86 -13.28
N VAL A 66 -3.82 4.57 -12.93
CA VAL A 66 -4.01 4.13 -11.53
C VAL A 66 -2.86 4.63 -10.65
N LEU A 67 -1.61 4.46 -11.10
CA LEU A 67 -0.46 4.90 -10.32
C LEU A 67 -0.35 6.43 -10.23
N LYS A 68 -0.80 7.18 -11.23
CA LYS A 68 -0.92 8.65 -11.14
C LYS A 68 -1.91 9.03 -10.04
N CYS A 69 -3.12 8.47 -10.02
CA CYS A 69 -4.10 8.72 -8.95
C CYS A 69 -3.54 8.41 -7.55
N ILE A 70 -2.73 7.34 -7.43
CA ILE A 70 -2.05 7.00 -6.18
C ILE A 70 -0.99 8.05 -5.84
N THR A 71 -0.10 8.40 -6.78
CA THR A 71 1.00 9.35 -6.51
C THR A 71 0.55 10.82 -6.35
N GLU A 72 -0.65 11.17 -6.82
CA GLU A 72 -1.32 12.44 -6.53
C GLU A 72 -1.62 12.62 -5.04
N GLN A 73 -1.70 11.50 -4.29
CA GLN A 73 -1.65 11.49 -2.83
C GLN A 73 -0.21 11.79 -2.37
N LYS A 74 0.19 13.06 -2.55
CA LYS A 74 1.51 13.59 -2.19
C LYS A 74 1.87 13.24 -0.73
N GLN A 75 3.12 13.47 -0.36
CA GLN A 75 3.70 13.07 0.94
C GLN A 75 3.79 11.54 1.09
N VAL A 76 2.66 10.86 1.28
CA VAL A 76 2.59 9.44 1.65
C VAL A 76 2.90 8.50 0.48
N PHE A 77 2.41 8.80 -0.74
CA PHE A 77 2.58 7.92 -1.91
C PHE A 77 3.57 8.47 -2.94
N LYS A 78 4.42 9.42 -2.54
CA LYS A 78 5.45 9.95 -3.41
C LYS A 78 6.38 8.83 -3.85
N GLY A 79 6.49 8.62 -5.17
CA GLY A 79 7.33 7.58 -5.76
C GLY A 79 6.73 6.17 -5.78
N ALA A 80 5.46 5.99 -5.39
CA ALA A 80 4.77 4.69 -5.44
C ALA A 80 4.74 4.07 -6.85
N ALA A 81 4.87 4.88 -7.90
CA ALA A 81 4.95 4.43 -9.29
C ALA A 81 6.34 3.90 -9.71
N HIS A 82 7.42 4.25 -9.00
CA HIS A 82 8.79 3.93 -9.43
C HIS A 82 9.09 2.43 -9.62
N PRO A 83 8.53 1.51 -8.80
CA PRO A 83 8.67 0.07 -9.03
C PRO A 83 8.11 -0.36 -10.39
N PHE A 84 7.03 0.30 -10.83
CA PHE A 84 6.30 -0.01 -12.06
C PHE A 84 6.89 0.61 -13.32
N TYR A 85 7.85 1.54 -13.22
CA TYR A 85 8.51 2.05 -14.41
C TYR A 85 9.35 0.96 -15.06
N TRP A 86 9.17 0.81 -16.38
CA TRP A 86 9.95 -0.12 -17.16
C TRP A 86 11.44 0.25 -17.13
N LYS A 87 12.29 -0.71 -16.77
CA LYS A 87 13.75 -0.54 -16.64
C LYS A 87 14.46 -1.39 -17.69
N PRO A 88 14.77 -0.85 -18.89
CA PRO A 88 15.29 -1.64 -20.01
C PRO A 88 16.54 -2.47 -19.69
N LYS A 89 17.47 -1.93 -18.88
CA LYS A 89 18.69 -2.64 -18.49
C LYS A 89 18.44 -3.83 -17.56
N LEU A 90 17.45 -3.71 -16.67
CA LEU A 90 17.11 -4.75 -15.69
C LEU A 90 16.02 -5.69 -16.19
N ARG A 91 15.34 -5.27 -17.26
CA ARG A 91 14.15 -5.89 -17.81
C ARG A 91 13.04 -6.10 -16.77
N ILE A 92 12.79 -5.12 -15.89
CA ILE A 92 11.72 -5.17 -14.86
C ILE A 92 10.80 -3.94 -14.87
N PRO A 93 9.53 -4.06 -14.42
CA PRO A 93 8.90 -5.30 -14.00
C PRO A 93 8.54 -6.20 -15.19
N ASP A 94 8.66 -7.52 -15.00
CA ASP A 94 8.53 -8.50 -16.09
C ASP A 94 7.14 -8.53 -16.75
N ILE A 95 6.14 -7.89 -16.13
CA ILE A 95 4.78 -7.73 -16.67
C ILE A 95 4.72 -6.92 -17.98
N TYR A 96 5.81 -6.33 -18.46
CA TYR A 96 5.81 -5.61 -19.74
C TYR A 96 6.31 -6.45 -20.92
N GLU A 97 7.17 -7.43 -20.66
CA GLU A 97 7.82 -8.21 -21.72
C GLU A 97 7.42 -9.69 -21.73
N ASN A 98 6.73 -10.16 -20.70
CA ASN A 98 6.27 -11.54 -20.59
C ASN A 98 4.73 -11.60 -20.55
N GLU A 99 4.14 -12.19 -21.59
CA GLU A 99 2.68 -12.31 -21.75
C GLU A 99 2.03 -13.17 -20.66
N GLU A 100 2.68 -14.24 -20.21
CA GLU A 100 2.18 -15.05 -19.10
C GLU A 100 2.12 -14.23 -17.80
N ASN A 101 3.17 -13.44 -17.53
CA ASN A 101 3.20 -12.55 -16.36
C ASN A 101 2.13 -11.45 -16.44
N LYS A 102 1.81 -10.93 -17.63
CA LYS A 102 0.69 -10.01 -17.82
C LYS A 102 -0.63 -10.66 -17.42
N ILE A 103 -0.88 -11.86 -17.93
CA ILE A 103 -2.12 -12.61 -17.65
C ILE A 103 -2.23 -12.89 -16.15
N ILE A 104 -1.15 -13.39 -15.52
CA ILE A 104 -1.11 -13.64 -14.07
C ILE A 104 -1.41 -12.36 -13.29
N PHE A 105 -0.79 -11.23 -13.65
CA PHE A 105 -1.03 -9.95 -12.99
C PHE A 105 -2.49 -9.47 -13.17
N GLY A 106 -3.07 -9.61 -14.36
CA GLY A 106 -4.46 -9.28 -14.63
C GLY A 106 -5.43 -10.16 -13.82
N GLN A 107 -5.19 -11.47 -13.75
CA GLN A 107 -5.98 -12.41 -12.96
C GLN A 107 -5.90 -12.11 -11.45
N PHE A 108 -4.71 -11.75 -10.96
CA PHE A 108 -4.50 -11.31 -9.59
C PHE A 108 -5.33 -10.07 -9.26
N LEU A 109 -5.28 -9.04 -10.12
CA LEU A 109 -6.05 -7.81 -9.92
C LEU A 109 -7.56 -8.09 -9.96
N GLU A 110 -8.03 -8.91 -10.89
CA GLU A 110 -9.44 -9.31 -11.00
C GLU A 110 -9.93 -10.06 -9.76
N SER A 111 -9.13 -11.00 -9.27
CA SER A 111 -9.45 -11.79 -8.09
C SER A 111 -9.47 -10.93 -6.82
N CYS A 112 -8.51 -10.00 -6.69
CA CYS A 112 -8.49 -9.03 -5.60
C CYS A 112 -9.67 -8.04 -5.69
N LEU A 113 -10.03 -7.54 -6.87
CA LEU A 113 -11.13 -6.59 -7.07
C LEU A 113 -12.49 -7.16 -6.61
N SER A 114 -12.68 -8.46 -6.84
CA SER A 114 -13.89 -9.22 -6.48
C SER A 114 -13.82 -9.87 -5.09
N ALA A 115 -12.71 -9.71 -4.35
CA ALA A 115 -12.57 -10.30 -3.03
C ALA A 115 -13.45 -9.57 -2.00
N ASN A 116 -14.09 -10.36 -1.14
CA ASN A 116 -14.93 -9.89 -0.04
C ASN A 116 -14.45 -10.41 1.33
N SER A 117 -13.31 -11.11 1.36
CA SER A 117 -12.68 -11.63 2.57
C SER A 117 -11.17 -11.40 2.53
N VAL A 118 -10.58 -11.32 3.72
CA VAL A 118 -9.12 -11.25 3.88
C VAL A 118 -8.44 -12.53 3.38
N ASP A 119 -9.01 -13.70 3.66
CA ASP A 119 -8.38 -14.98 3.32
C ASP A 119 -8.17 -15.10 1.80
N LYS A 120 -9.17 -14.68 1.01
CA LYS A 120 -9.04 -14.65 -0.45
C LYS A 120 -7.96 -13.67 -0.92
N LEU A 121 -7.83 -12.50 -0.29
CA LEU A 121 -6.76 -11.56 -0.63
C LEU A 121 -5.38 -12.13 -0.33
N ILE A 122 -5.21 -12.79 0.82
CA ILE A 122 -3.94 -13.41 1.21
C ILE A 122 -3.60 -14.56 0.26
N GLU A 123 -4.57 -15.41 -0.08
CA GLU A 123 -4.40 -16.52 -1.03
C GLU A 123 -3.89 -16.00 -2.38
N GLU A 124 -4.52 -14.95 -2.93
CA GLU A 124 -4.11 -14.36 -4.21
C GLU A 124 -2.72 -13.71 -4.13
N ILE A 125 -2.35 -13.10 -3.00
CA ILE A 125 -1.00 -12.55 -2.78
C ILE A 125 0.04 -13.68 -2.76
N VAL A 126 -0.21 -14.75 -2.02
CA VAL A 126 0.69 -15.91 -1.94
C VAL A 126 0.84 -16.57 -3.30
N LYS A 127 -0.27 -16.71 -4.03
CA LYS A 127 -0.29 -17.21 -5.41
C LYS A 127 0.55 -16.33 -6.34
N LEU A 128 0.35 -15.01 -6.32
CA LEU A 128 1.15 -14.07 -7.12
C LEU A 128 2.64 -14.16 -6.78
N ASP A 129 3.00 -14.21 -5.50
CA ASP A 129 4.39 -14.31 -5.05
C ASP A 129 5.06 -15.63 -5.47
N SER A 130 4.27 -16.71 -5.63
CA SER A 130 4.79 -18.01 -6.08
C SER A 130 5.32 -17.99 -7.52
N TYR A 131 4.78 -17.11 -8.37
CA TYR A 131 5.23 -16.94 -9.76
C TYR A 131 6.55 -16.15 -9.89
N LYS A 132 7.01 -15.51 -8.81
CA LYS A 132 8.29 -14.77 -8.75
C LYS A 132 8.47 -13.75 -9.88
N ILE A 133 7.41 -13.04 -10.24
CA ILE A 133 7.43 -11.95 -11.23
C ILE A 133 8.39 -10.86 -10.77
N LYS A 134 9.49 -10.67 -11.49
CA LYS A 134 10.55 -9.75 -11.07
C LYS A 134 10.07 -8.31 -11.14
N GLY A 135 10.45 -7.52 -10.14
CA GLY A 135 10.16 -6.09 -10.04
C GLY A 135 8.71 -5.72 -9.68
N LEU A 136 7.79 -6.69 -9.56
CA LEU A 136 6.42 -6.43 -9.14
C LEU A 136 6.31 -6.38 -7.61
N GLY A 137 6.56 -7.51 -6.94
CA GLY A 137 6.63 -7.63 -5.48
C GLY A 137 5.46 -6.96 -4.73
N PRO A 138 5.68 -6.54 -3.47
CA PRO A 138 4.68 -5.83 -2.68
C PRO A 138 4.27 -4.47 -3.22
N ALA A 139 4.92 -3.91 -4.26
CA ALA A 139 4.56 -2.58 -4.79
C ALA A 139 3.07 -2.47 -5.14
N VAL A 140 2.45 -3.60 -5.49
CA VAL A 140 1.01 -3.73 -5.77
C VAL A 140 0.13 -3.52 -4.54
N ALA A 141 0.65 -3.69 -3.32
CA ALA A 141 -0.12 -3.53 -2.08
C ALA A 141 -0.73 -2.13 -1.92
N ASN A 142 -0.11 -1.09 -2.49
CA ASN A 142 -0.73 0.25 -2.49
C ASN A 142 -1.99 0.30 -3.35
N ILE A 143 -2.06 -0.44 -4.47
CA ILE A 143 -3.30 -0.60 -5.24
C ILE A 143 -4.33 -1.35 -4.36
N LEU A 144 -3.92 -2.43 -3.69
CA LEU A 144 -4.82 -3.20 -2.82
C LEU A 144 -5.39 -2.37 -1.67
N TYR A 145 -4.62 -1.47 -1.07
CA TYR A 145 -5.13 -0.54 -0.06
C TYR A 145 -6.27 0.33 -0.59
N PHE A 146 -6.13 0.90 -1.79
CA PHE A 146 -7.21 1.70 -2.37
C PHE A 146 -8.44 0.88 -2.78
N LEU A 147 -8.28 -0.43 -3.00
CA LEU A 147 -9.41 -1.34 -3.22
C LEU A 147 -10.05 -1.81 -1.91
N HIS A 148 -9.25 -1.98 -0.85
CA HIS A 148 -9.62 -2.62 0.42
C HIS A 148 -9.02 -1.89 1.63
N PRO A 149 -9.40 -0.63 1.90
CA PRO A 149 -8.73 0.22 2.89
C PRO A 149 -8.80 -0.29 4.33
N THR A 150 -9.77 -1.14 4.65
CA THR A 150 -9.92 -1.75 5.98
C THR A 150 -9.24 -3.10 6.12
N LEU A 151 -8.72 -3.66 5.02
CA LEU A 151 -8.11 -5.00 5.01
C LEU A 151 -6.62 -4.94 4.66
N MET A 152 -6.17 -4.00 3.85
CA MET A 152 -4.79 -3.95 3.35
C MET A 152 -4.17 -2.60 3.69
N PRO A 153 -3.12 -2.52 4.52
CA PRO A 153 -2.46 -1.24 4.79
C PRO A 153 -1.63 -0.82 3.57
N PRO A 154 -1.53 0.49 3.28
CA PRO A 154 -0.52 0.98 2.35
C PRO A 154 0.87 0.78 2.95
N PHE A 155 1.89 0.83 2.11
CA PHE A 155 3.26 0.63 2.55
C PHE A 155 4.24 1.46 1.72
N ASN A 156 5.29 1.94 2.40
CA ASN A 156 6.48 2.54 1.82
C ASN A 156 7.63 2.42 2.82
N THR A 157 8.82 2.92 2.47
CA THR A 157 9.99 2.86 3.35
C THR A 157 9.76 3.50 4.72
N ALA A 158 9.13 4.68 4.77
CA ALA A 158 8.86 5.37 6.03
C ALA A 158 7.91 4.56 6.91
N MET A 159 6.84 3.99 6.36
CA MET A 159 5.92 3.14 7.12
C MET A 159 6.60 1.89 7.67
N VAL A 160 7.49 1.26 6.90
CA VAL A 160 8.30 0.12 7.39
C VAL A 160 9.25 0.56 8.51
N ASN A 161 9.89 1.72 8.37
CA ASN A 161 10.76 2.27 9.41
C ASN A 161 9.98 2.58 10.70
N GLY A 162 8.82 3.23 10.59
CA GLY A 162 7.98 3.52 11.74
C GLY A 162 7.41 2.27 12.40
N PHE A 163 7.04 1.26 11.60
CA PHE A 163 6.66 -0.06 12.10
C PHE A 163 7.81 -0.68 12.91
N ASN A 164 9.00 -0.76 12.33
CA ASN A 164 10.17 -1.33 12.98
C ASN A 164 10.52 -0.58 14.27
N ALA A 165 10.40 0.75 14.27
CA ALA A 165 10.62 1.59 15.45
C ALA A 165 9.58 1.33 16.54
N ILE A 166 8.29 1.25 16.18
CA ILE A 166 7.21 1.02 17.15
C ILE A 166 7.29 -0.37 17.77
N PHE A 167 7.48 -1.40 16.95
CA PHE A 167 7.37 -2.79 17.39
C PHE A 167 8.72 -3.44 17.70
N SER A 168 9.82 -2.67 17.68
CA SER A 168 11.19 -3.19 17.84
C SER A 168 11.51 -4.36 16.90
N ASP A 169 11.06 -4.25 15.65
CA ASP A 169 11.17 -5.28 14.61
C ASP A 169 12.20 -4.88 13.53
N LYS A 170 12.49 -5.77 12.56
CA LYS A 170 13.46 -5.56 11.47
C LYS A 170 12.92 -6.01 10.12
N ARG A 171 11.67 -5.65 9.84
CA ARG A 171 10.97 -5.92 8.56
C ARG A 171 11.65 -5.20 7.40
N LYS A 172 11.63 -5.84 6.23
CA LYS A 172 12.24 -5.30 5.01
C LYS A 172 11.18 -4.84 4.03
N LEU A 173 11.47 -3.75 3.35
CA LEU A 173 10.71 -3.33 2.18
C LEU A 173 10.87 -4.37 1.05
N GLY A 174 9.81 -4.61 0.28
CA GLY A 174 9.86 -5.42 -0.95
C GLY A 174 9.68 -6.93 -0.77
N SER A 175 9.40 -7.41 0.44
CA SER A 175 9.05 -8.81 0.73
C SER A 175 7.55 -8.96 1.02
N TRP A 176 6.85 -9.84 0.30
CA TRP A 176 5.44 -10.13 0.58
C TRP A 176 5.26 -10.77 1.97
N SER A 177 6.19 -11.65 2.36
CA SER A 177 6.20 -12.26 3.70
C SER A 177 6.30 -11.19 4.81
N ASP A 178 7.22 -10.22 4.67
CA ASP A 178 7.33 -9.15 5.66
C ASP A 178 6.11 -8.23 5.64
N TYR A 179 5.58 -7.92 4.46
CA TYR A 179 4.38 -7.11 4.31
C TYR A 179 3.16 -7.76 5.00
N LEU A 180 2.94 -9.07 4.82
CA LEU A 180 1.82 -9.79 5.44
C LEU A 180 1.98 -9.87 6.96
N GLN A 181 3.19 -10.09 7.48
CA GLN A 181 3.45 -10.07 8.92
C GLN A 181 3.25 -8.68 9.53
N MET A 182 3.70 -7.63 8.83
CA MET A 182 3.41 -6.25 9.24
C MET A 182 1.91 -5.99 9.27
N ARG A 183 1.18 -6.40 8.23
CA ARG A 183 -0.27 -6.24 8.12
C ARG A 183 -1.01 -6.84 9.32
N GLU A 184 -0.67 -8.05 9.73
CA GLU A 184 -1.31 -8.71 10.89
C GLU A 184 -1.13 -7.89 12.17
N ILE A 185 0.09 -7.44 12.43
CA ILE A 185 0.40 -6.64 13.62
C ILE A 185 -0.28 -5.27 13.56
N ILE A 186 -0.31 -4.63 12.39
CA ILE A 186 -0.99 -3.34 12.16
C ILE A 186 -2.47 -3.46 12.44
N ILE A 187 -3.15 -4.49 11.91
CA ILE A 187 -4.60 -4.67 12.10
C ILE A 187 -4.91 -4.90 13.58
N LYS A 188 -4.19 -5.82 14.23
CA LYS A 188 -4.37 -6.09 15.66
C LYS A 188 -4.18 -4.82 16.49
N THR A 189 -3.12 -4.06 16.22
CA THR A 189 -2.85 -2.80 16.94
C THR A 189 -3.95 -1.76 16.67
N ASN A 190 -4.47 -1.68 15.45
CA ASN A 190 -5.55 -0.76 15.11
C ASN A 190 -6.87 -1.14 15.80
N GLU A 191 -7.15 -2.43 15.96
CA GLU A 191 -8.29 -2.94 16.73
C GLU A 191 -8.18 -2.64 18.22
N GLU A 192 -6.98 -2.80 18.80
CA GLU A 192 -6.69 -2.42 20.20
C GLU A 192 -6.83 -0.91 20.44
N LEU A 193 -6.54 -0.10 19.43
CA LEU A 193 -6.68 1.36 19.45
C LEU A 193 -8.08 1.83 19.04
N ASN A 194 -9.02 0.97 18.69
CA ASN A 194 -10.40 1.38 18.38
C ASN A 194 -11.13 1.83 19.66
N PRO A 195 -11.88 2.96 19.67
CA PRO A 195 -12.24 3.84 18.55
C PRO A 195 -11.33 5.06 18.37
N LEU A 196 -10.13 5.06 18.98
CA LEU A 196 -9.19 6.16 18.83
C LEU A 196 -8.69 6.29 17.38
N LEU A 197 -8.47 5.19 16.66
CA LEU A 197 -8.16 5.18 15.23
C LEU A 197 -9.33 4.64 14.40
N SER A 198 -9.46 5.12 13.16
CA SER A 198 -10.39 4.61 12.16
C SER A 198 -10.09 3.16 11.78
N LYS A 199 -11.11 2.44 11.31
CA LYS A 199 -10.95 1.11 10.69
C LYS A 199 -10.21 1.18 9.34
N ASP A 200 -10.14 2.36 8.74
CA ASP A 200 -9.34 2.61 7.54
C ASP A 200 -7.85 2.60 7.92
N LEU A 201 -7.12 1.60 7.42
CA LEU A 201 -5.73 1.36 7.75
C LEU A 201 -4.79 2.46 7.22
N GLY A 202 -5.30 3.39 6.41
CA GLY A 202 -4.59 4.61 6.06
C GLY A 202 -4.23 5.45 7.29
N GLU A 203 -5.07 5.48 8.33
CA GLU A 203 -4.81 6.32 9.51
C GLU A 203 -3.59 5.86 10.28
N ILE A 204 -3.56 4.57 10.64
CA ILE A 204 -2.43 3.96 11.35
C ILE A 204 -1.18 3.94 10.47
N SER A 205 -1.29 3.68 9.16
CA SER A 205 -0.13 3.77 8.26
C SER A 205 0.41 5.20 8.15
N GLY A 206 -0.44 6.23 8.25
CA GLY A 206 0.00 7.62 8.33
C GLY A 206 0.76 7.92 9.62
N LEU A 207 0.34 7.36 10.75
CA LEU A 207 1.09 7.43 12.00
C LEU A 207 2.47 6.77 11.85
N LEU A 208 2.52 5.56 11.29
CA LEU A 208 3.78 4.85 11.02
C LEU A 208 4.68 5.66 10.09
N PHE A 209 4.12 6.33 9.09
CA PHE A 209 4.87 7.21 8.20
C PHE A 209 5.54 8.35 8.97
N ASP A 210 4.78 9.09 9.79
CA ASP A 210 5.30 10.24 10.53
C ASP A 210 6.38 9.84 11.54
N ILE A 211 6.23 8.68 12.19
CA ILE A 211 7.27 8.11 13.06
C ILE A 211 8.50 7.72 12.24
N GLY A 212 8.30 7.06 11.10
CA GLY A 212 9.39 6.56 10.27
C GLY A 212 10.23 7.64 9.57
N ILE A 213 9.68 8.85 9.40
CA ILE A 213 10.45 10.02 8.96
C ILE A 213 11.01 10.85 10.14
N GLY A 214 10.75 10.44 11.38
CA GLY A 214 11.21 11.13 12.59
C GLY A 214 10.39 12.37 12.99
N LYS A 215 9.22 12.61 12.38
CA LYS A 215 8.34 13.72 12.74
C LYS A 215 7.76 13.52 14.15
N ILE A 216 7.31 12.29 14.43
CA ILE A 216 6.91 11.87 15.76
C ILE A 216 8.05 11.06 16.36
N SER A 217 8.69 11.63 17.37
CA SER A 217 9.80 10.98 18.08
C SER A 217 9.28 10.02 19.15
N LEU A 218 9.83 8.80 19.14
CA LEU A 218 9.68 7.86 20.24
C LEU A 218 10.68 8.25 21.34
N THR A 219 10.26 8.35 22.61
CA THR A 219 11.17 8.72 23.71
C THR A 219 12.17 7.61 24.00
N GLU A 220 13.28 7.92 24.69
CA GLU A 220 14.44 7.00 24.93
C GLU A 220 14.10 5.65 25.57
N ASN A 221 12.89 5.49 26.12
CA ASN A 221 12.40 4.24 26.71
C ASN A 221 11.17 3.71 25.95
N TRP A 222 11.17 3.70 24.62
CA TRP A 222 10.06 3.19 23.82
C TRP A 222 9.86 1.69 24.00
#